data_AF-A0AAX0L230-F1
#
_entry.id   AF-A0AAX0L230-F1
#
_cell.length_a   1.000
_cell.length_b   1.000
_cell.length_c   1.000
_cell.angle_alpha   90.00
_cell.angle_beta   90.00
_cell.angle_gamma   90.00
#
_symmetry.space_group_name_H-M   'P 1'
#
loop_
_entity.id
_entity.type
_entity.pdbx_description
1 polymer ?
#
loop_
_entity_poly.entity_id
_entity_poly.type
_entity_poly.pdbx_seq_one_letter_code
_entity_poly.pdbx_strand_id
1 'polypeptide(L)'
;MASKPSCHRSQTDIFATVNAILLPRLPELCATWLPSGRVERGEYVAFNPNRTDNRLGSFRINLRTGRWADFSTGPSGGDAISLYAFICGLRQIDAARELAKQIGLLA
;
A
#
# COMPACT_ATOMS: atom_id res chain seq x y z
N MET A 1 -39.38 -16.29 -22.67
CA MET A 1 -38.88 -16.00 -21.31
C MET A 1 -37.72 -15.03 -21.44
N ALA A 2 -37.95 -13.75 -21.14
CA ALA A 2 -36.90 -12.73 -21.16
C ALA A 2 -36.71 -12.20 -19.73
N SER A 3 -35.52 -12.37 -19.17
CA SER A 3 -35.07 -11.67 -17.97
C SER A 3 -33.62 -11.21 -18.14
N LYS A 4 -33.55 -9.93 -18.54
CA LYS A 4 -32.59 -8.83 -18.29
C LYS A 4 -31.06 -9.08 -18.31
N PRO A 5 -30.30 -8.32 -19.11
CA PRO A 5 -28.89 -8.05 -18.81
C PRO A 5 -28.84 -7.07 -17.63
N SER A 6 -28.19 -7.46 -16.53
CA SER A 6 -27.89 -6.55 -15.43
C SER A 6 -26.82 -5.55 -15.87
N CYS A 7 -27.23 -4.32 -16.16
CA CYS A 7 -26.35 -3.16 -16.26
C CYS A 7 -25.86 -2.75 -14.86
N HIS A 8 -24.91 -3.49 -14.29
CA HIS A 8 -24.16 -2.96 -13.16
C HIS A 8 -23.22 -1.87 -13.70
N ARG A 9 -23.64 -0.61 -13.50
CA ARG A 9 -22.78 0.58 -13.53
C ARG A 9 -21.43 0.17 -12.93
N SER A 10 -20.35 0.21 -13.72
CA SER A 10 -19.01 -0.09 -13.23
C SER A 10 -18.67 0.90 -12.11
N GLN A 11 -19.00 0.54 -10.87
CA GLN A 11 -18.58 1.26 -9.70
C GLN A 11 -17.10 0.93 -9.55
N THR A 12 -16.26 1.86 -9.98
CA THR A 12 -14.81 1.77 -9.89
C THR A 12 -14.43 1.35 -8.46
N ASP A 13 -13.83 0.17 -8.30
CA ASP A 13 -13.27 -0.24 -7.01
C ASP A 13 -12.12 0.72 -6.67
N ILE A 14 -12.32 1.50 -5.61
CA ILE A 14 -11.35 2.47 -5.11
C ILE A 14 -10.02 1.80 -4.78
N PHE A 15 -10.04 0.57 -4.23
CA PHE A 15 -8.82 -0.15 -3.89
C PHE A 15 -8.04 -0.52 -5.14
N ALA A 16 -8.70 -1.13 -6.12
CA ALA A 16 -8.07 -1.51 -7.38
C ALA A 16 -7.48 -0.29 -8.10
N THR A 17 -8.22 0.82 -8.13
CA THR A 17 -7.82 2.04 -8.85
C THR A 17 -6.66 2.75 -8.17
N VAL A 18 -6.74 2.92 -6.84
CA VAL A 18 -5.66 3.55 -6.07
C VAL A 18 -4.41 2.67 -6.16
N ASN A 19 -4.50 1.36 -5.93
CA ASN A 19 -3.33 0.47 -6.03
C ASN A 19 -2.70 0.50 -7.43
N ALA A 20 -3.48 0.53 -8.51
CA ALA A 20 -2.96 0.62 -9.88
C ALA A 20 -2.15 1.91 -10.12
N ILE A 21 -2.54 3.03 -9.51
CA ILE A 21 -1.82 4.31 -9.62
C ILE A 21 -0.59 4.35 -8.71
N LEU A 22 -0.68 3.78 -7.50
CA LEU A 22 0.41 3.82 -6.53
C LEU A 22 1.53 2.84 -6.87
N LEU A 23 1.23 1.67 -7.42
CA LEU A 23 2.22 0.59 -7.62
C LEU A 23 3.43 1.03 -8.47
N PRO A 24 3.28 1.74 -9.62
CA PRO A 24 4.43 2.23 -10.38
C PRO A 24 5.26 3.29 -9.64
N ARG A 25 4.66 3.98 -8.68
CA ARG A 25 5.26 5.07 -7.89
C ARG A 25 5.79 4.58 -6.53
N LEU A 26 5.69 3.28 -6.26
CA LEU A 26 5.98 2.72 -4.96
C LEU A 26 7.41 3.01 -4.45
N PRO A 27 8.47 3.05 -5.28
CA PRO A 27 9.80 3.45 -4.80
C PRO A 27 9.83 4.86 -4.19
N GLU A 28 9.18 5.84 -4.83
CA GLU A 28 9.11 7.23 -4.36
C GLU A 28 8.23 7.35 -3.10
N LEU A 29 7.11 6.63 -3.09
CA LEU A 29 6.20 6.59 -1.94
C LEU A 29 6.88 5.95 -0.72
N CYS A 30 7.61 4.84 -0.90
CA CYS A 30 8.40 4.24 0.16
C CYS A 30 9.47 5.18 0.69
N ALA A 31 10.17 5.92 -0.17
CA ALA A 31 11.14 6.94 0.26
C ALA A 31 10.47 8.09 1.05
N THR A 32 9.22 8.41 0.73
CA THR A 32 8.44 9.44 1.43
C THR A 32 7.94 8.93 2.79
N TRP A 33 7.35 7.73 2.82
CA TRP A 33 6.75 7.16 4.04
C TRP A 33 7.78 6.59 5.02
N LEU A 34 8.92 6.13 4.50
CA LEU A 34 9.97 5.42 5.24
C LEU A 34 11.35 5.97 4.82
N PRO A 35 11.68 7.23 5.18
CA PRO A 35 12.81 7.97 4.63
C PRO A 35 14.19 7.39 4.96
N SER A 36 14.30 6.60 6.03
CA SER A 36 15.55 5.94 6.43
C SER A 36 15.75 4.56 5.77
N GLY A 37 14.87 4.18 4.83
CA GLY A 37 15.00 2.93 4.09
C GLY A 37 15.90 3.04 2.86
N ARG A 38 16.07 1.91 2.16
CA ARG A 38 16.83 1.84 0.90
C ARG A 38 16.30 0.73 0.00
N VAL A 39 16.64 0.82 -1.28
CA VAL A 39 16.35 -0.25 -2.24
C VAL A 39 17.44 -1.33 -2.18
N GLU A 40 17.03 -2.59 -2.05
CA GLU A 40 17.89 -3.77 -2.15
C GLU A 40 17.21 -4.84 -3.02
N ARG A 41 17.86 -5.25 -4.12
CA ARG A 41 17.41 -6.38 -4.97
C ARG A 41 15.93 -6.29 -5.40
N GLY A 42 15.42 -5.09 -5.67
CA GLY A 42 14.02 -4.87 -6.09
C GLY A 42 13.02 -4.79 -4.93
N GLU A 43 13.50 -4.74 -3.69
CA GLU A 43 12.70 -4.51 -2.50
C GLU A 43 13.11 -3.21 -1.81
N TYR A 44 12.20 -2.56 -1.12
CA TYR A 44 12.50 -1.48 -0.20
C TYR A 44 12.65 -2.06 1.20
N VAL A 45 13.77 -1.76 1.84
CA VAL A 45 14.13 -2.27 3.17
C VAL A 45 14.18 -1.09 4.12
N ALA A 46 13.38 -1.13 5.17
CA ALA A 46 13.21 -0.01 6.09
C ALA A 46 13.16 -0.45 7.55
N PHE A 47 13.19 0.51 8.47
CA PHE A 47 12.78 0.29 9.85
C PHE A 47 11.26 0.17 9.89
N ASN A 48 10.74 -0.75 10.70
CA ASN A 48 9.31 -0.78 10.96
C ASN A 48 8.96 0.34 11.95
N PRO A 49 8.14 1.33 11.55
CA PRO A 49 7.77 2.45 12.43
C PRO A 49 6.96 2.02 13.66
N ASN A 50 6.35 0.82 13.62
CA ASN A 50 5.54 0.27 14.71
C ASN A 50 6.33 -0.62 15.68
N ARG A 51 7.66 -0.68 15.53
CA ARG A 51 8.55 -1.40 16.46
C ARG A 51 9.30 -0.45 17.37
N THR A 52 9.62 -0.95 18.56
CA THR A 52 10.45 -0.24 19.55
C THR A 52 11.93 -0.33 19.25
N ASP A 53 12.38 -1.28 18.42
CA ASP A 53 13.79 -1.43 18.03
C ASP A 53 14.06 -0.91 16.61
N ASN A 54 15.21 -0.25 16.45
CA ASN A 54 15.67 0.27 15.16
C ASN A 54 16.48 -0.80 14.40
N ARG A 55 15.92 -2.01 14.23
CA ARG A 55 16.57 -3.08 13.47
C ARG A 55 16.14 -3.02 12.00
N LEU A 56 17.11 -2.81 11.13
CA LEU A 56 16.92 -2.76 9.69
C LEU A 56 16.97 -4.17 9.11
N GLY A 57 16.23 -4.42 8.02
CA GLY A 57 16.36 -5.65 7.24
C GLY A 57 15.14 -6.56 7.25
N SER A 58 14.36 -6.57 8.32
CA SER A 58 13.19 -7.46 8.45
C SER A 58 11.91 -6.88 7.86
N PHE A 59 11.77 -5.55 7.82
CA PHE A 59 10.64 -4.89 7.19
C PHE A 59 10.96 -4.62 5.72
N ARG A 60 10.32 -5.39 4.84
CA ARG A 60 10.62 -5.45 3.41
C ARG A 60 9.35 -5.25 2.58
N ILE A 61 9.46 -4.45 1.54
CA ILE A 61 8.39 -4.12 0.60
C ILE A 61 8.84 -4.53 -0.80
N ASN A 62 8.09 -5.40 -1.46
CA ASN A 62 8.37 -5.79 -2.83
C ASN A 62 7.88 -4.71 -3.80
N LEU A 63 8.81 -3.96 -4.41
CA LEU A 63 8.49 -2.80 -5.24
C LEU A 63 7.72 -3.14 -6.53
N ARG A 64 7.78 -4.40 -6.98
CA ARG A 64 7.07 -4.88 -8.17
C ARG A 64 5.62 -5.24 -7.89
N THR A 65 5.30 -5.69 -6.67
CA THR A 65 3.97 -6.27 -6.35
C THR A 65 3.21 -5.48 -5.30
N GLY A 66 3.86 -4.58 -4.54
CA GLY A 66 3.25 -3.87 -3.43
C GLY A 66 3.12 -4.69 -2.14
N ARG A 67 3.42 -5.99 -2.20
CA ARG A 67 3.41 -6.86 -1.01
C ARG A 67 4.51 -6.48 -0.04
N TRP A 68 4.24 -6.60 1.25
CA TRP A 68 5.20 -6.27 2.29
C TRP A 68 5.04 -7.18 3.50
N ALA A 69 6.11 -7.31 4.29
CA ALA A 69 6.10 -8.03 5.55
C ALA A 69 7.18 -7.49 6.49
N ASP A 70 6.92 -7.57 7.80
CA ASP A 70 7.98 -7.56 8.81
C ASP A 70 8.24 -8.99 9.29
N PHE A 71 9.37 -9.55 8.86
CA PHE A 71 9.78 -10.91 9.20
C PHE A 71 10.19 -11.11 10.66
N SER A 72 10.34 -10.04 11.46
CA SER A 72 10.62 -10.19 12.90
C SER A 72 9.36 -10.20 13.76
N THR A 73 8.32 -9.45 13.39
CA THR A 73 7.10 -9.33 14.21
C THR A 73 5.89 -10.02 13.59
N GLY A 74 5.90 -10.31 12.29
CA GLY A 74 4.84 -11.04 11.59
C GLY A 74 3.84 -10.23 10.75
N PRO A 75 3.53 -8.94 11.00
CA PRO A 75 2.64 -8.16 10.15
C PRO A 75 3.05 -8.20 8.68
N SER A 76 2.05 -8.32 7.81
CA SER A 76 2.22 -8.32 6.37
C SER A 76 0.99 -7.76 5.69
N GLY A 77 1.14 -7.37 4.43
CA GLY A 77 0.06 -6.86 3.62
C GLY A 77 0.29 -7.09 2.13
N GLY A 78 -0.80 -7.00 1.38
CA GLY A 78 -0.86 -7.41 -0.02
C GLY A 78 -0.53 -6.31 -1.02
N ASP A 79 -0.53 -5.04 -0.60
CA ASP A 79 -0.55 -3.89 -1.49
C ASP A 79 -0.08 -2.57 -0.83
N ALA A 80 -0.02 -1.50 -1.62
CA ALA A 80 0.43 -0.18 -1.16
C ALA A 80 -0.54 0.47 -0.16
N ILE A 81 -1.85 0.24 -0.30
CA ILE A 81 -2.86 0.77 0.62
C ILE A 81 -2.70 0.15 2.01
N SER A 82 -2.56 -1.18 2.09
CA SER A 82 -2.34 -1.89 3.34
C SER A 82 -0.99 -1.51 3.98
N LEU A 83 0.02 -1.22 3.17
CA LEU A 83 1.31 -0.69 3.66
C LEU A 83 1.12 0.67 4.33
N TYR A 84 0.48 1.62 3.63
CA TYR A 84 0.22 2.95 4.18
C TYR A 84 -0.66 2.88 5.43
N ALA A 85 -1.71 2.04 5.40
CA ALA A 85 -2.57 1.79 6.53
C ALA A 85 -1.78 1.30 7.76
N PHE A 86 -0.84 0.38 7.56
CA PHE A 86 0.02 -0.12 8.63
C PHE A 86 0.95 0.96 9.17
N ILE A 87 1.60 1.74 8.29
CA ILE A 87 2.52 2.81 8.69
C ILE A 87 1.80 3.91 9.49
N CYS A 88 0.58 4.28 9.08
CA CYS A 88 -0.19 5.36 9.68
C CYS A 88 -1.17 4.92 10.79
N GLY A 89 -1.28 3.61 11.07
CA GLY A 89 -2.23 3.08 12.05
C GLY A 89 -3.71 3.26 11.64
N LEU A 90 -4.01 3.22 10.34
CA LEU A 90 -5.34 3.43 9.79
C LEU A 90 -6.04 2.11 9.44
N ARG A 91 -7.38 2.15 9.33
CA ARG A 91 -8.12 1.09 8.63
C ARG A 91 -7.85 1.21 7.13
N GLN A 92 -7.82 0.09 6.42
CA GLN A 92 -7.52 0.10 4.97
C GLN A 92 -8.45 0.99 4.14
N ILE A 93 -9.74 1.08 4.49
CA ILE A 93 -10.68 1.96 3.78
C ILE A 93 -10.37 3.45 3.99
N ASP A 94 -9.87 3.82 5.17
CA ASP A 94 -9.50 5.21 5.47
C ASP A 94 -8.20 5.56 4.74
N ALA A 95 -7.21 4.67 4.77
CA ALA A 95 -5.99 4.77 3.97
C ALA A 95 -6.28 4.91 2.46
N ALA A 96 -7.16 4.07 1.91
CA ALA A 96 -7.55 4.15 0.50
C ALA A 96 -8.16 5.51 0.15
N ARG A 97 -9.01 6.07 1.02
CA ARG A 97 -9.64 7.38 0.83
C ARG A 97 -8.63 8.52 0.94
N GLU A 98 -7.73 8.47 1.90
CA GLU A 98 -6.67 9.47 2.04
C GLU A 98 -5.76 9.48 0.80
N LEU A 99 -5.30 8.31 0.37
CA LEU A 99 -4.45 8.18 -0.81
C LEU A 99 -5.20 8.62 -2.07
N ALA A 100 -6.48 8.25 -2.21
CA ALA A 100 -7.33 8.71 -3.31
C ALA A 100 -7.44 10.24 -3.37
N LYS A 101 -7.53 10.93 -2.22
CA LYS A 101 -7.49 12.39 -2.16
C LYS A 101 -6.12 12.95 -2.56
N GLN A 102 -5.04 12.37 -2.04
CA GLN A 102 -3.67 12.78 -2.37
C GLN A 102 -3.35 12.68 -3.87
N ILE A 103 -3.93 11.69 -4.57
CA ILE A 103 -3.75 11.50 -6.01
C ILE A 103 -4.88 12.12 -6.86
N GLY A 104 -5.83 12.84 -6.26
CA GLY A 104 -6.86 13.60 -6.98
C GLY A 104 -8.07 12.82 -7.51
N LEU A 105 -8.31 11.60 -7.01
CA LEU A 105 -9.50 10.80 -7.36
C LEU A 105 -10.73 11.13 -6.51
N LEU A 106 -10.52 11.71 -5.33
CA LEU A 106 -11.59 12.15 -4.42
C LEU A 106 -11.33 13.61 -4.03
N ALA A 107 -12.42 14.36 -3.88
CA ALA A 107 -12.43 15.70 -3.28
C ALA A 107 -12.54 15.64 -1.76
#